data_AF-A0A4Q4BQG9-F1
#
_entry.id   AF-A0A4Q4BQG9-F1
#
_cell.length_a   1.000
_cell.length_b   1.000
_cell.length_c   1.000
_cell.angle_alpha   90.00
_cell.angle_beta   90.00
_cell.angle_gamma   90.00
#
_symmetry.space_group_name_H-M   'P 1'
#
loop_
_entity.id
_entity.type
_entity.pdbx_description
1 polymer ?
#
loop_
_entity_poly.entity_id
_entity_poly.type
_entity_poly.pdbx_seq_one_letter_code
_entity_poly.pdbx_strand_id
1 'polypeptide(L)'
;APDRAMLPGLGVMAEFLGHLVHDRGQVANFALNQRLVALRPDEIKACGRVVAVAAGDDKVGPVRSVLRGGYVTTLVTDEDTAGRILETEGQAA
;
A
#
# COMPACT_ATOMS: atom_id res chain seq x y z
N ALA A 1 7.48 -19.69 -3.32
CA ALA A 1 6.73 -18.47 -2.98
C ALA A 1 5.33 -18.60 -3.60
N PRO A 2 4.27 -18.03 -3.01
CA PRO A 2 2.96 -18.04 -3.66
C PRO A 2 3.05 -17.35 -5.01
N ASP A 3 2.31 -17.87 -6.00
CA ASP A 3 2.20 -17.21 -7.29
C ASP A 3 1.48 -15.87 -7.13
N ARG A 4 1.84 -14.87 -7.93
CA ARG A 4 1.30 -13.50 -7.84
C ARG A 4 -0.22 -13.49 -7.92
N ALA A 5 -0.80 -14.37 -8.74
CA ALA A 5 -2.24 -14.51 -8.92
C ALA A 5 -2.98 -14.91 -7.62
N MET A 6 -2.28 -15.54 -6.66
CA MET A 6 -2.87 -15.99 -5.39
C MET A 6 -2.88 -14.89 -4.32
N LEU A 7 -2.04 -13.85 -4.47
CA LEU A 7 -1.84 -12.83 -3.44
C LEU A 7 -3.12 -12.08 -3.03
N PRO A 8 -4.02 -11.69 -3.96
CA PRO A 8 -5.28 -11.05 -3.58
C PRO A 8 -6.15 -11.94 -2.68
N GLY A 9 -6.20 -13.25 -2.96
CA GLY A 9 -6.93 -14.22 -2.13
C GLY A 9 -6.34 -14.41 -0.73
N LEU A 10 -5.08 -14.00 -0.52
CA LEU A 10 -4.39 -14.01 0.77
C LEU A 10 -4.47 -12.65 1.48
N GLY A 11 -5.31 -11.73 0.98
CA GLY A 11 -5.52 -10.40 1.56
C GLY A 11 -4.36 -9.42 1.30
N VAL A 12 -3.45 -9.74 0.38
CA VAL A 12 -2.41 -8.78 -0.05
C VAL A 12 -3.05 -7.78 -1.00
N MET A 13 -2.92 -6.49 -0.67
CA MET A 13 -3.50 -5.40 -1.45
C MET A 13 -2.43 -4.56 -2.16
N ALA A 14 -1.20 -4.51 -1.65
CA ALA A 14 -0.14 -3.71 -2.22
C ALA A 14 1.23 -4.40 -2.16
N GLU A 15 2.13 -3.93 -3.02
CA GLU A 15 3.57 -4.05 -2.85
C GLU A 15 4.13 -2.64 -2.59
N PHE A 16 4.87 -2.45 -1.51
CA PHE A 16 5.46 -1.17 -1.12
C PHE A 16 6.89 -1.38 -0.65
N LEU A 17 7.86 -0.72 -1.31
CA LEU A 17 9.30 -0.96 -1.12
C LEU A 17 9.67 -2.46 -1.29
N GLY A 18 9.01 -3.14 -2.22
CA GLY A 18 9.13 -4.59 -2.44
C GLY A 18 8.40 -5.47 -1.41
N HIS A 19 7.87 -4.90 -0.32
CA HIS A 19 7.16 -5.64 0.72
C HIS A 19 5.69 -5.80 0.35
N LEU A 20 5.17 -7.02 0.50
CA LEU A 20 3.74 -7.28 0.40
C LEU A 20 3.02 -6.68 1.62
N VAL A 21 1.93 -5.97 1.40
CA VAL A 21 1.16 -5.23 2.42
C VAL A 21 -0.33 -5.56 2.30
N HIS A 22 -0.99 -5.72 3.45
CA HIS A 22 -2.43 -5.94 3.57
C HIS A 22 -3.25 -4.65 3.38
N ASP A 23 -4.56 -4.79 3.19
CA ASP A 23 -5.53 -3.72 2.97
C ASP A 23 -5.56 -2.60 4.04
N ARG A 24 -5.21 -2.94 5.28
CA ARG A 24 -5.10 -2.01 6.42
C ARG A 24 -3.69 -1.48 6.63
N GLY A 25 -2.80 -1.73 5.68
CA GLY A 25 -1.45 -1.20 5.67
C GLY A 25 -0.44 -1.98 6.49
N GLN A 26 -0.76 -3.15 7.06
CA GLN A 26 0.24 -3.98 7.76
C GLN A 26 1.14 -4.71 6.74
N VAL A 27 2.44 -4.72 7.00
CA VAL A 27 3.37 -5.59 6.26
C VAL A 27 2.97 -7.03 6.48
N ALA A 28 2.71 -7.74 5.39
CA ALA A 28 2.24 -9.11 5.43
C ALA A 28 3.35 -10.06 5.88
N ASN A 29 3.00 -11.07 6.67
CA ASN A 29 3.96 -12.05 7.17
C ASN A 29 4.25 -13.14 6.12
N PHE A 30 4.98 -12.78 5.07
CA PHE A 30 5.45 -13.71 4.05
C PHE A 30 6.96 -13.90 4.11
N ALA A 31 7.42 -15.14 3.88
CA ALA A 31 8.85 -15.43 3.73
C ALA A 31 9.52 -14.64 2.59
N LEU A 32 8.75 -14.14 1.61
CA LEU A 32 9.25 -13.24 0.58
C LEU A 32 9.75 -11.91 1.16
N ASN A 33 9.00 -11.30 2.09
CA ASN A 33 9.37 -10.03 2.70
C ASN A 33 10.68 -10.13 3.50
N GLN A 34 11.00 -11.30 4.05
CA GLN A 34 12.24 -11.56 4.79
C GLN A 34 13.48 -11.71 3.89
N ARG A 35 13.31 -11.81 2.57
CA ARG A 35 14.40 -12.01 1.60
C ARG A 35 14.73 -10.74 0.81
N LEU A 36 14.06 -9.64 1.11
CA LEU A 36 14.26 -8.37 0.42
C LEU A 36 15.54 -7.69 0.92
N VAL A 37 16.34 -7.17 -0.02
CA VAL A 37 17.36 -6.17 0.26
C VAL A 37 16.75 -4.81 -0.08
N ALA A 38 15.98 -4.27 0.86
CA ALA A 38 15.23 -3.03 0.70
C ALA A 38 15.04 -2.34 2.06
N LEU A 39 14.74 -1.05 2.04
CA LEU A 39 14.29 -0.33 3.24
C LEU A 39 12.98 -0.92 3.72
N ARG A 40 12.83 -1.17 5.03
CA ARG A 40 11.57 -1.65 5.57
C ARG A 40 10.53 -0.53 5.58
N PRO A 41 9.24 -0.84 5.38
CA PRO A 41 8.17 0.16 5.43
C PRO A 41 8.11 0.96 6.73
N ASP A 42 8.50 0.38 7.88
CA ASP A 42 8.55 1.12 9.15
C ASP A 42 9.75 2.08 9.23
N GLU A 43 10.87 1.76 8.59
CA GLU A 43 12.07 2.60 8.59
C GLU A 43 11.89 3.87 7.75
N ILE A 44 11.09 3.82 6.68
CA ILE A 44 10.83 5.02 5.85
C ILE A 44 10.13 6.14 6.63
N LYS A 45 9.45 5.82 7.73
CA LYS A 45 8.80 6.81 8.60
C LYS A 45 9.80 7.73 9.29
N ALA A 46 11.07 7.33 9.39
CA ALA A 46 12.14 8.19 9.90
C ALA A 46 12.50 9.32 8.92
N CYS A 47 12.13 9.18 7.64
CA CYS A 47 12.23 10.28 6.68
C CYS A 47 11.16 11.33 7.00
N GLY A 48 11.57 12.54 7.40
CA GLY A 48 10.64 13.61 7.79
C GLY A 48 9.63 14.03 6.70
N ARG A 49 9.88 13.67 5.43
CA ARG A 49 8.92 13.80 4.34
C ARG A 49 9.07 12.66 3.35
N VAL A 50 7.97 11.97 3.08
CA VAL A 50 7.88 10.84 2.14
C VAL A 50 6.80 11.14 1.11
N VAL A 51 7.20 11.25 -0.16
CA VAL A 51 6.30 11.55 -1.28
C VAL A 51 6.06 10.28 -2.09
N ALA A 52 4.81 9.84 -2.14
CA ALA A 52 4.37 8.78 -3.06
C ALA A 52 3.77 9.39 -4.32
N VAL A 53 4.04 8.75 -5.45
CA VAL A 53 3.45 9.10 -6.75
C VAL A 53 2.78 7.86 -7.30
N ALA A 54 1.46 7.92 -7.50
CA ALA A 54 0.68 6.81 -8.03
C ALA A 54 -0.61 7.35 -8.68
N ALA A 55 -1.07 6.69 -9.73
CA ALA A 55 -2.21 7.10 -10.55
C ALA A 55 -2.79 5.85 -11.25
N GLY A 56 -4.08 5.88 -11.56
CA GLY A 56 -4.80 4.80 -12.23
C GLY A 56 -5.73 4.00 -11.31
N ASP A 57 -6.77 3.42 -11.92
CA ASP A 57 -7.78 2.63 -11.22
C ASP A 57 -7.17 1.46 -10.42
N ASP A 58 -6.21 0.74 -11.01
CA ASP A 58 -5.51 -0.38 -10.38
C ASP A 58 -4.68 0.04 -9.15
N LYS A 59 -4.52 1.34 -8.90
CA LYS A 59 -3.78 1.90 -7.75
C LYS A 59 -4.66 2.30 -6.59
N VAL A 60 -5.99 2.36 -6.72
CA VAL A 60 -6.86 2.82 -5.63
C VAL A 60 -6.69 1.98 -4.37
N GLY A 61 -6.79 0.65 -4.48
CA GLY A 61 -6.59 -0.28 -3.37
C GLY A 61 -5.17 -0.25 -2.78
N PRO A 62 -4.12 -0.39 -3.61
CA PRO A 62 -2.73 -0.29 -3.15
C PRO A 62 -2.41 1.02 -2.42
N VAL A 63 -2.83 2.16 -2.98
CA VAL A 63 -2.57 3.48 -2.40
C VAL A 63 -3.29 3.62 -1.06
N ARG A 64 -4.57 3.22 -0.96
CA ARG A 64 -5.29 3.19 0.33
C ARG A 64 -4.56 2.37 1.39
N SER A 65 -4.02 1.22 1.01
CA SER A 65 -3.29 0.34 1.93
C SER A 65 -2.03 1.03 2.47
N VAL A 66 -1.25 1.65 1.59
CA VAL A 66 -0.04 2.39 1.97
C VAL A 66 -0.37 3.61 2.84
N LEU A 67 -1.44 4.35 2.51
CA LEU A 67 -1.92 5.49 3.29
C LEU A 67 -2.37 5.06 4.69
N ARG A 68 -3.15 3.97 4.81
CA ARG A 68 -3.59 3.41 6.10
C ARG A 68 -2.42 2.95 6.97
N GLY A 69 -1.34 2.46 6.35
CA GLY A 69 -0.10 2.09 7.04
C GLY A 69 0.69 3.29 7.58
N GLY A 70 0.35 4.52 7.17
CA GLY A 70 1.03 5.74 7.59
C GLY A 70 2.48 5.81 7.12
N TYR A 71 2.80 5.21 5.97
CA TYR A 71 4.16 5.15 5.44
C TYR A 71 4.57 6.40 4.67
N VAL A 72 3.60 7.17 4.20
CA VAL A 72 3.81 8.32 3.31
C VAL A 72 3.15 9.56 3.90
N THR A 73 3.79 10.71 3.74
CA THR A 73 3.28 12.00 4.25
C THR A 73 2.61 12.83 3.16
N THR A 74 2.87 12.49 1.90
CA THR A 74 2.39 13.25 0.75
C THR A 74 2.10 12.30 -0.40
N LEU A 75 0.96 12.49 -1.06
CA LEU A 75 0.57 11.75 -2.25
C LEU A 75 0.43 12.72 -3.43
N VAL A 76 1.04 12.36 -4.56
CA VAL A 76 0.80 12.96 -5.87
C VAL A 76 0.04 11.92 -6.71
N THR A 77 -1.14 12.30 -7.21
CA THR A 77 -2.06 11.43 -7.95
C THR A 77 -2.89 12.27 -8.93
N ASP A 78 -3.56 11.63 -9.89
CA ASP A 78 -4.58 12.28 -10.72
C ASP A 78 -5.92 12.43 -9.99
N GLU A 79 -6.82 13.23 -10.60
CA GLU A 79 -8.14 13.56 -10.06
C GLU A 79 -9.04 12.34 -9.89
N ASP A 80 -9.10 11.47 -10.89
CA ASP A 80 -9.96 10.27 -10.88
C ASP A 80 -9.56 9.31 -9.76
N THR A 81 -8.26 9.04 -9.62
CA THR A 81 -7.72 8.18 -8.58
C THR A 81 -7.90 8.83 -7.20
N ALA A 82 -7.71 10.15 -7.08
CA ALA A 82 -7.96 10.87 -5.83
C ALA A 82 -9.42 10.77 -5.38
N GLY A 83 -10.36 11.02 -6.29
CA GLY A 83 -11.80 10.90 -6.02
C GLY A 83 -12.14 9.51 -5.50
N ARG A 84 -11.69 8.48 -6.21
CA ARG A 84 -11.89 7.08 -5.80
C ARG A 84 -11.18 6.72 -4.51
N ILE A 85 -10.02 7.29 -4.19
CA ILE A 85 -9.37 7.06 -2.88
C ILE A 85 -10.24 7.61 -1.74
N LEU A 86 -10.89 8.76 -1.93
CA LEU A 86 -11.73 9.44 -0.94
C LEU A 86 -13.10 8.81 -0.73
N GLU A 87 -13.62 8.07 -1.72
CA GLU A 87 -14.90 7.35 -1.59
C GLU A 87 -14.87 6.41 -0.37
N THR A 88 -15.68 6.70 0.65
CA THR A 88 -15.72 5.81 1.81
C THR A 88 -16.43 4.52 1.41
N GLU A 89 -15.79 3.36 1.58
CA GLU A 89 -16.52 2.09 1.64
C GLU A 89 -17.51 2.21 2.81
N GLY A 90 -18.78 2.49 2.51
CA GLY A 90 -19.91 2.59 3.41
C GLY A 90 -19.58 2.84 4.88
N GLN A 91 -19.72 4.09 5.32
CA GLN A 91 -20.16 4.35 6.68
C GLN A 91 -21.50 3.62 6.87
N ALA A 92 -21.45 2.42 7.46
CA ALA A 92 -22.57 1.96 8.27
C ALA A 92 -22.63 2.91 9.47
N ALA A 93 -23.66 3.75 9.47
CA ALA A 93 -24.15 4.42 10.66
C ALA A 93 -24.50 3.39 11.75
#